data_AF-A0A5B9PK47-F1
#
_entry.id   AF-A0A5B9PK47-F1
#
_cell.length_a   1.000
_cell.length_b   1.000
_cell.length_c   1.000
_cell.angle_alpha   90.00
_cell.angle_beta   90.00
_cell.angle_gamma   90.00
#
_symmetry.space_group_name_H-M   'P 1'
#
loop_
_entity.id
_entity.type
_entity.pdbx_description
1 polymer ?
#
loop_
_entity_poly.entity_id
_entity_poly.type
_entity_poly.pdbx_seq_one_letter_code
_entity_poly.pdbx_strand_id
1 'polypeptide(L)'
;MKSIYLDRSGLMKNTTFAILSPNGKKKLTRAGRGPFFEYRNARQMAAGMDKIAEQYQVDPESTQNNTQLPFAESVEIGLNISAADVIPIVVLASEDEEQAAALEQKLVPLAWNDDSIIGQFTYAKATRAEDMVTLTGIEGDAAKAHSILIVEPGQFGLSGKVLAQFDSSVSNKDLKTALNDAIMNCKRVTKDHNSHVNLGIKLGIDWESEIPETDPESVAARKRMRGN
;
A
#
# COMPACT_ATOMS: atom_id res chain seq x y z
N MET A 1 -9.43 16.12 -14.96
CA MET A 1 -10.33 15.15 -14.30
C MET A 1 -11.79 15.25 -14.76
N LYS A 2 -12.41 16.45 -14.91
CA LYS A 2 -13.78 16.60 -15.49
C LYS A 2 -13.91 16.05 -16.93
N SER A 3 -12.81 16.02 -17.68
CA SER A 3 -12.72 15.40 -19.02
C SER A 3 -12.71 13.86 -19.01
N ILE A 4 -12.52 13.24 -17.84
CA ILE A 4 -12.40 11.78 -17.70
C ILE A 4 -13.80 11.17 -17.57
N TYR A 5 -14.59 11.67 -16.61
CA TYR A 5 -15.94 11.23 -16.30
C TYR A 5 -16.77 12.36 -15.69
N LEU A 6 -18.00 12.51 -16.19
CA LEU A 6 -19.07 13.30 -15.60
C LEU A 6 -20.27 12.38 -15.44
N ASP A 7 -21.01 12.54 -14.36
CA ASP A 7 -22.27 11.83 -14.20
C ASP A 7 -23.40 12.52 -14.98
N ARG A 8 -24.63 12.03 -14.82
CA ARG A 8 -25.82 12.59 -15.50
C ARG A 8 -26.13 14.03 -15.08
N SER A 9 -25.56 14.54 -13.98
CA SER A 9 -25.72 15.91 -13.51
C SER A 9 -24.64 16.86 -14.05
N GLY A 10 -23.68 16.36 -14.86
CA GLY A 10 -22.58 17.17 -15.37
C GLY A 10 -21.53 17.51 -14.32
N LEU A 11 -21.59 16.87 -13.15
CA LEU A 11 -20.65 17.05 -12.05
C LEU A 11 -19.71 15.85 -11.95
N MET A 12 -18.52 16.12 -11.42
CA MET A 12 -17.60 15.07 -11.03
C MET A 12 -18.08 14.44 -9.73
N LYS A 13 -18.03 13.11 -9.64
CA LYS A 13 -18.30 12.37 -8.40
C LYS A 13 -17.00 11.91 -7.78
N ASN A 14 -17.01 11.70 -6.46
CA ASN A 14 -15.84 11.33 -5.65
C ASN A 14 -15.16 10.01 -6.04
N THR A 15 -15.74 9.21 -6.93
CA THR A 15 -15.13 7.95 -7.37
C THR A 15 -15.27 7.79 -8.88
N THR A 16 -14.12 7.80 -9.56
CA THR A 16 -14.00 7.48 -10.98
C THR A 16 -12.90 6.45 -11.17
N PHE A 17 -13.22 5.35 -11.84
CA PHE A 17 -12.25 4.38 -12.34
C PHE A 17 -12.00 4.65 -13.82
N ALA A 18 -10.74 4.76 -14.20
CA ALA A 18 -10.27 4.74 -15.58
C ALA A 18 -8.79 4.36 -15.60
N ILE A 19 -8.37 3.62 -16.63
CA ILE A 19 -6.96 3.38 -16.90
C ILE A 19 -6.53 4.32 -18.00
N LEU A 20 -5.41 4.99 -17.80
CA LEU A 20 -4.86 5.97 -18.73
C LEU A 20 -3.57 5.44 -19.35
N SER A 21 -3.23 5.95 -20.53
CA SER A 21 -1.90 5.75 -21.12
C SER A 21 -0.82 6.30 -20.20
N PRO A 22 0.45 5.86 -20.31
CA PRO A 22 1.54 6.30 -19.43
C PRO A 22 1.71 7.82 -19.35
N ASN A 23 1.37 8.54 -20.42
CA ASN A 23 1.40 10.02 -20.46
C ASN A 23 0.12 10.70 -19.93
N GLY A 24 -0.86 9.94 -19.43
CA GLY A 24 -2.13 10.42 -18.88
C GLY A 24 -3.13 11.00 -19.91
N LYS A 25 -2.80 11.02 -21.21
CA LYS A 25 -3.58 11.74 -22.23
C LYS A 25 -4.72 10.92 -22.84
N LYS A 26 -4.60 9.60 -22.91
CA LYS A 26 -5.57 8.70 -23.53
C LYS A 26 -6.18 7.78 -22.49
N LYS A 27 -7.51 7.61 -22.56
CA LYS A 27 -8.21 6.56 -21.80
C LYS A 27 -8.00 5.22 -22.50
N LEU A 28 -7.53 4.22 -21.76
CA LEU A 28 -7.35 2.84 -22.20
C LEU A 28 -8.55 1.97 -21.86
N THR A 29 -9.37 2.41 -20.90
CA THR A 29 -10.64 1.77 -20.54
C THR A 29 -11.76 2.79 -20.50
N ARG A 30 -13.01 2.30 -20.56
CA ARG A 30 -14.18 3.13 -20.30
C ARG A 30 -14.12 3.65 -18.86
N ALA A 31 -14.28 4.96 -18.71
CA ALA A 31 -14.41 5.57 -17.40
C ALA A 31 -15.79 5.29 -16.79
N GLY A 32 -15.82 5.02 -15.49
CA GLY A 32 -17.05 4.76 -14.74
C GLY A 32 -16.86 4.87 -13.24
N ARG A 33 -17.86 4.47 -12.46
CA ARG A 33 -17.78 4.52 -10.98
C ARG A 33 -17.02 3.34 -10.35
N GLY A 34 -16.47 2.45 -11.17
CA GLY A 34 -15.69 1.30 -10.73
C GLY A 34 -15.26 0.42 -11.90
N PRO A 35 -14.40 -0.59 -11.65
CA PRO A 35 -13.89 -1.49 -12.69
C PRO A 35 -15.00 -2.23 -13.44
N PHE A 36 -16.14 -2.47 -12.80
CA PHE A 36 -17.28 -3.17 -13.38
C PHE A 36 -17.96 -2.47 -14.57
N PHE A 37 -17.65 -1.20 -14.80
CA PHE A 37 -18.08 -0.48 -16.01
C PHE A 37 -17.34 -0.93 -17.28
N GLU A 38 -16.15 -1.51 -17.11
CA GLU A 38 -15.32 -2.05 -18.19
C GLU A 38 -15.28 -3.59 -18.14
N TYR A 39 -15.05 -4.17 -16.95
CA TYR A 39 -14.78 -5.59 -16.78
C TYR A 39 -15.87 -6.29 -15.97
N ARG A 40 -16.39 -7.43 -16.44
CA ARG A 40 -17.46 -8.13 -15.72
C ARG A 40 -17.03 -8.77 -14.40
N ASN A 41 -15.75 -9.15 -14.30
CA ASN A 41 -15.18 -9.82 -13.15
C ASN A 41 -13.65 -9.66 -13.14
N ALA A 42 -13.02 -10.09 -12.03
CA ALA A 42 -11.58 -9.99 -11.83
C ALA A 42 -10.77 -10.71 -12.93
N ARG A 43 -11.23 -11.88 -13.41
CA ARG A 43 -10.53 -12.61 -14.48
C ARG A 43 -10.50 -11.82 -15.79
N GLN A 44 -11.61 -11.18 -16.17
CA GLN A 44 -11.65 -10.33 -17.35
C GLN A 44 -10.82 -9.07 -17.17
N MET A 45 -10.79 -8.50 -15.96
CA MET A 45 -9.92 -7.37 -15.66
C MET A 45 -8.45 -7.74 -15.83
N ALA A 46 -8.01 -8.86 -15.25
CA ALA A 46 -6.64 -9.36 -15.39
C ALA A 46 -6.25 -9.53 -16.86
N ALA A 47 -7.04 -10.27 -17.64
CA ALA A 47 -6.79 -10.43 -19.08
C ALA A 47 -6.83 -9.10 -19.86
N GLY A 48 -7.62 -8.13 -19.40
CA GLY A 48 -7.64 -6.77 -19.95
C GLY A 48 -6.38 -5.99 -19.61
N MET A 49 -5.82 -6.17 -18.40
CA MET A 49 -4.56 -5.57 -17.98
C MET A 49 -3.42 -6.14 -18.81
N ASP A 50 -3.37 -7.46 -19.00
CA ASP A 50 -2.35 -8.13 -19.81
C ASP A 50 -2.31 -7.54 -21.24
N LYS A 51 -3.48 -7.40 -21.88
CA LYS A 51 -3.60 -6.78 -23.21
C LYS A 51 -3.19 -5.32 -23.26
N ILE A 52 -3.37 -4.58 -22.17
CA ILE A 52 -2.89 -3.20 -22.07
C ILE A 52 -1.37 -3.21 -21.93
N ALA A 53 -0.83 -4.04 -21.05
CA ALA A 53 0.60 -4.15 -20.81
C ALA A 53 1.38 -4.56 -22.08
N GLU A 54 0.83 -5.46 -22.89
CA GLU A 54 1.39 -5.85 -24.20
C GLU A 54 1.59 -4.66 -25.16
N GLN A 55 0.80 -3.59 -25.04
CA GLN A 55 0.93 -2.40 -25.89
C GLN A 55 2.00 -1.42 -25.39
N TYR A 56 2.46 -1.59 -24.15
CA TYR A 56 3.39 -0.72 -23.47
C TYR A 56 4.59 -1.52 -22.96
N GLN A 57 5.15 -2.37 -23.83
CA GLN A 57 6.37 -3.10 -23.51
C GLN A 57 7.48 -2.12 -23.16
N VAL A 58 7.92 -2.24 -21.92
CA VAL A 58 9.04 -1.51 -21.36
C VAL A 58 10.32 -2.16 -21.90
N ASP A 59 11.32 -1.35 -22.24
CA ASP A 59 12.63 -1.88 -22.62
C ASP A 59 13.14 -2.78 -21.48
N PRO A 60 13.48 -4.06 -21.73
CA PRO A 60 13.97 -4.98 -20.71
C PRO A 60 15.13 -4.41 -19.87
N GLU A 61 15.97 -3.55 -20.45
CA GLU A 61 17.04 -2.87 -19.70
C GLU A 61 16.47 -1.85 -18.70
N SER A 62 15.35 -1.20 -19.01
CA SER A 62 14.73 -0.23 -18.10
C SER A 62 13.95 -0.87 -16.94
N THR A 63 13.44 -2.10 -17.08
CA THR A 63 12.86 -2.88 -15.98
C THR A 63 13.92 -3.49 -15.07
N GLN A 64 15.06 -3.94 -15.62
CA GLN A 64 16.20 -4.41 -14.81
C GLN A 64 16.84 -3.29 -13.98
N ASN A 65 16.69 -2.04 -14.41
CA ASN A 65 17.21 -0.85 -13.73
C ASN A 65 16.24 -0.23 -12.72
N ASN A 66 15.12 -0.89 -12.38
CA ASN A 66 14.27 -0.39 -11.31
C ASN A 66 14.94 -0.64 -9.96
N THR A 67 15.79 0.31 -9.58
CA THR A 67 16.69 0.22 -8.42
C THR A 67 16.02 0.60 -7.12
N GLN A 68 14.75 1.02 -7.16
CA GLN A 68 14.06 1.54 -6.00
C GLN A 68 12.78 0.77 -5.68
N LEU A 69 12.48 0.67 -4.39
CA LEU A 69 11.20 0.14 -3.93
C LEU A 69 10.12 1.23 -4.01
N PRO A 70 8.85 0.85 -4.25
CA PRO A 70 7.74 1.79 -4.25
C PRO A 70 7.34 2.15 -2.82
N PHE A 71 8.13 3.02 -2.17
CA PHE A 71 7.86 3.42 -0.80
C PHE A 71 6.58 4.24 -0.68
N ALA A 72 5.81 3.96 0.37
CA ALA A 72 4.85 4.89 0.92
C ALA A 72 5.58 6.12 1.48
N GLU A 73 4.88 7.24 1.55
CA GLU A 73 5.43 8.51 2.04
C GLU A 73 5.93 8.43 3.48
N SER A 74 5.24 7.67 4.32
CA SER A 74 5.62 7.44 5.72
C SER A 74 5.22 6.02 6.17
N VAL A 75 5.76 5.59 7.32
CA VAL A 75 5.36 4.32 7.95
C VAL A 75 3.87 4.31 8.30
N GLU A 76 3.32 5.45 8.75
CA GLU A 76 1.90 5.57 9.08
C GLU A 76 1.00 5.39 7.85
N ILE A 77 1.35 6.06 6.74
CA ILE A 77 0.64 5.89 5.47
C ILE A 77 0.79 4.46 4.95
N GLY A 78 1.99 3.90 5.04
CA GLY A 78 2.24 2.50 4.69
C GLY A 78 1.38 1.53 5.49
N LEU A 79 1.27 1.71 6.81
CA LEU A 79 0.42 0.89 7.68
C LEU A 79 -1.05 1.01 7.30
N ASN A 80 -1.51 2.20 6.95
CA ASN A 80 -2.88 2.42 6.47
C ASN A 80 -3.16 1.65 5.17
N ILE A 81 -2.27 1.77 4.17
CA ILE A 81 -2.36 1.06 2.89
C ILE A 81 -2.35 -0.46 3.13
N SER A 82 -1.36 -0.95 3.88
CA SER A 82 -1.21 -2.38 4.19
C SER A 82 -2.41 -2.93 4.95
N ALA A 83 -2.94 -2.18 5.92
CA ALA A 83 -4.17 -2.56 6.60
C ALA A 83 -5.30 -2.64 5.59
N ALA A 84 -5.52 -1.61 4.76
CA ALA A 84 -6.59 -1.53 3.76
C ALA A 84 -6.60 -2.75 2.84
N ASP A 85 -5.43 -3.09 2.27
CA ASP A 85 -5.23 -4.18 1.31
C ASP A 85 -5.08 -5.56 1.97
N VAL A 86 -4.97 -5.60 3.30
CA VAL A 86 -4.82 -6.83 4.11
C VAL A 86 -3.55 -7.60 3.72
N ILE A 87 -2.45 -6.85 3.64
CA ILE A 87 -1.10 -7.34 3.34
C ILE A 87 -0.11 -6.84 4.40
N PRO A 88 1.02 -7.53 4.62
CA PRO A 88 2.09 -7.03 5.48
C PRO A 88 2.82 -5.80 4.90
N ILE A 89 3.51 -5.07 5.76
CA ILE A 89 4.43 -3.97 5.38
C ILE A 89 5.88 -4.35 5.69
N VAL A 90 6.79 -3.97 4.80
CA VAL A 90 8.24 -3.97 5.06
C VAL A 90 8.71 -2.56 5.36
N VAL A 91 9.36 -2.36 6.50
CA VAL A 91 9.92 -1.07 6.91
C VAL A 91 11.45 -1.16 6.95
N LEU A 92 12.12 -0.25 6.25
CA LEU A 92 13.57 -0.08 6.34
C LEU A 92 13.88 0.96 7.42
N ALA A 93 14.37 0.51 8.57
CA ALA A 93 14.72 1.35 9.70
C ALA A 93 16.21 1.67 9.66
N SER A 94 16.57 2.91 9.36
CA SER A 94 17.97 3.37 9.34
C SER A 94 18.06 4.88 9.44
N GLU A 95 18.84 5.40 10.39
CA GLU A 95 19.16 6.84 10.49
C GLU A 95 20.18 7.29 9.41
N ASP A 96 20.90 6.34 8.82
CA ASP A 96 21.89 6.56 7.76
C ASP A 96 21.28 6.21 6.39
N GLU A 97 21.33 7.16 5.46
CA GLU A 97 20.78 7.03 4.10
C GLU A 97 21.55 6.00 3.26
N GLU A 98 22.87 5.89 3.43
CA GLU A 98 23.68 4.90 2.71
C GLU A 98 23.35 3.48 3.18
N GLN A 99 23.16 3.29 4.49
CA GLN A 99 22.73 2.01 5.05
C GLN A 99 21.30 1.69 4.64
N ALA A 100 20.39 2.67 4.63
CA ALA A 100 19.03 2.48 4.13
C ALA A 100 19.01 2.02 2.67
N ALA A 101 19.84 2.64 1.82
CA ALA A 101 20.00 2.24 0.43
C ALA A 101 20.57 0.82 0.29
N ALA A 102 21.52 0.43 1.14
CA ALA A 102 22.06 -0.93 1.15
C ALA A 102 20.99 -1.97 1.53
N LEU A 103 20.14 -1.68 2.50
CA LEU A 103 18.99 -2.54 2.86
C LEU A 103 17.99 -2.65 1.71
N GLU A 104 17.71 -1.52 1.04
CA GLU A 104 16.82 -1.46 -0.11
C GLU A 104 17.32 -2.35 -1.25
N GLN A 105 18.61 -2.28 -1.60
CA GLN A 105 19.19 -3.09 -2.67
C GLN A 105 19.10 -4.60 -2.42
N LYS A 106 18.98 -5.06 -1.17
CA LYS A 106 18.72 -6.47 -0.88
C LYS A 106 17.30 -6.90 -1.21
N LEU A 107 16.35 -5.99 -1.04
CA LEU A 107 14.93 -6.26 -1.24
C LEU A 107 14.48 -6.04 -2.69
N VAL A 108 15.13 -5.16 -3.43
CA VAL A 108 14.83 -4.85 -4.84
C VAL A 108 14.70 -6.12 -5.72
N PRO A 109 15.64 -7.08 -5.70
CA PRO A 109 15.48 -8.31 -6.48
C PRO A 109 14.26 -9.13 -6.07
N LEU A 110 13.92 -9.16 -4.79
CA LEU A 110 12.75 -9.90 -4.29
C LEU A 110 11.44 -9.18 -4.65
N ALA A 111 11.40 -7.86 -4.52
CA ALA A 111 10.21 -7.04 -4.76
C ALA A 111 9.82 -6.96 -6.25
N TRP A 112 10.82 -7.04 -7.16
CA TRP A 112 10.59 -6.85 -8.60
C TRP A 112 10.71 -8.13 -9.43
N ASN A 113 11.45 -9.15 -8.98
CA ASN A 113 11.73 -10.34 -9.80
C ASN A 113 11.27 -11.66 -9.18
N ASP A 114 10.68 -11.65 -7.97
CA ASP A 114 10.19 -12.85 -7.31
C ASP A 114 8.66 -12.92 -7.34
N ASP A 115 8.11 -13.80 -8.19
CA ASP A 115 6.66 -13.95 -8.38
C ASP A 115 5.88 -14.20 -7.07
N SER A 116 6.51 -14.79 -6.04
CA SER A 116 5.82 -15.02 -4.76
C SER A 116 5.77 -13.78 -3.87
N ILE A 117 6.55 -12.74 -4.18
CA ILE A 117 6.70 -11.53 -3.36
C ILE A 117 6.13 -10.29 -4.05
N ILE A 118 6.18 -10.22 -5.39
CA ILE A 118 5.67 -9.10 -6.17
C ILE A 118 4.22 -8.77 -5.77
N GLY A 119 4.00 -7.52 -5.36
CA GLY A 119 2.69 -7.01 -4.95
C GLY A 119 2.13 -7.59 -3.65
N GLN A 120 2.94 -8.30 -2.85
CA GLN A 120 2.50 -8.89 -1.58
C GLN A 120 2.84 -8.04 -0.34
N PHE A 121 3.56 -6.92 -0.53
CA PHE A 121 3.96 -6.02 0.55
C PHE A 121 3.80 -4.55 0.14
N THR A 122 3.51 -3.71 1.11
CA THR A 122 3.82 -2.27 1.03
C THR A 122 5.22 -2.04 1.59
N TYR A 123 5.90 -0.98 1.16
CA TYR A 123 7.24 -0.62 1.63
C TYR A 123 7.20 0.77 2.27
N ALA A 124 7.95 0.99 3.35
CA ALA A 124 8.19 2.32 3.92
C ALA A 124 9.63 2.44 4.46
N LYS A 125 10.10 3.68 4.64
CA LYS A 125 11.36 3.97 5.34
C LYS A 125 11.03 4.59 6.71
N ALA A 126 11.84 4.25 7.70
CA ALA A 126 11.87 4.89 9.00
C ALA A 126 13.28 5.45 9.21
N THR A 127 13.43 6.76 9.06
CA THR A 127 14.74 7.42 9.17
C THR A 127 14.97 8.03 10.55
N ARG A 128 13.91 8.10 11.37
CA ARG A 128 13.93 8.61 12.73
C ARG A 128 13.21 7.64 13.65
N ALA A 129 13.58 7.63 14.93
CA ALA A 129 12.88 6.83 15.95
C ALA A 129 11.38 7.13 16.03
N GLU A 130 10.97 8.38 15.77
CA GLU A 130 9.58 8.84 15.72
C GLU A 130 8.74 8.08 14.70
N ASP A 131 9.33 7.70 13.56
CA ASP A 131 8.63 7.03 12.46
C ASP A 131 8.20 5.59 12.84
N MET A 132 8.75 5.05 13.95
CA MET A 132 8.48 3.70 14.43
C MET A 132 7.62 3.65 15.70
N VAL A 133 7.14 4.80 16.21
CA VAL A 133 6.37 4.86 17.47
C VAL A 133 5.07 4.04 17.40
N THR A 134 4.53 3.88 16.20
CA THR A 134 3.32 3.08 15.92
C THR A 134 3.60 1.57 15.85
N LEU A 135 4.86 1.15 15.90
CA LEU A 135 5.29 -0.23 15.81
C LEU A 135 5.56 -0.82 17.20
N THR A 136 5.16 -2.07 17.37
CA THR A 136 5.36 -2.85 18.61
C THR A 136 6.18 -4.10 18.33
N GLY A 137 6.92 -4.58 19.34
CA GLY A 137 7.76 -5.77 19.20
C GLY A 137 9.11 -5.52 18.52
N ILE A 138 9.55 -4.28 18.43
CA ILE A 138 10.91 -3.95 17.98
C ILE A 138 11.92 -4.41 19.04
N GLU A 139 12.97 -5.09 18.60
CA GLU A 139 14.08 -5.49 19.45
C GLU A 139 15.23 -4.48 19.33
N GLY A 140 15.68 -3.94 20.47
CA GLY A 140 16.78 -2.98 20.52
C GLY A 140 16.45 -1.65 19.82
N ASP A 141 17.50 -0.95 19.38
CA ASP A 141 17.38 0.29 18.59
C ASP A 141 17.50 -0.05 17.10
N ALA A 142 16.38 -0.43 16.48
CA ALA A 142 16.34 -0.92 15.10
C ALA A 142 16.86 0.08 14.07
N ALA A 143 16.68 1.39 14.29
CA ALA A 143 17.14 2.42 13.38
C ALA A 143 18.67 2.58 13.43
N LYS A 144 19.28 2.49 14.61
CA LYS A 144 20.75 2.44 14.74
C LYS A 144 21.35 1.10 14.32
N ALA A 145 20.57 0.03 14.44
CA ALA A 145 20.99 -1.30 13.99
C ALA A 145 20.83 -1.49 12.48
N HIS A 146 20.27 -0.52 11.75
CA HIS A 146 20.01 -0.57 10.31
C HIS A 146 19.23 -1.85 9.93
N SER A 147 17.96 -1.87 10.31
CA SER A 147 17.13 -3.08 10.28
C SER A 147 16.07 -3.10 9.18
N ILE A 148 15.79 -4.29 8.65
CA ILE A 148 14.59 -4.60 7.87
C ILE A 148 13.55 -5.17 8.83
N LEU A 149 12.39 -4.54 8.91
CA LEU A 149 11.27 -4.98 9.73
C LEU A 149 10.16 -5.52 8.83
N ILE A 150 9.68 -6.72 9.12
CA ILE A 150 8.45 -7.27 8.53
C ILE A 150 7.34 -7.10 9.55
N VAL A 151 6.29 -6.38 9.19
CA VAL A 151 5.28 -5.90 10.13
C VAL A 151 3.89 -6.32 9.67
N GLU A 152 3.11 -6.86 10.61
CA GLU A 152 1.68 -7.05 10.46
C GLU A 152 0.95 -5.75 10.81
N PRO A 153 0.19 -5.15 9.89
CA PRO A 153 -0.58 -3.96 10.21
C PRO A 153 -1.75 -4.30 11.14
N GLY A 154 -2.00 -3.42 12.11
CA GLY A 154 -3.22 -3.45 12.90
C GLY A 154 -4.45 -3.21 12.04
N GLN A 155 -5.62 -3.64 12.52
CA GLN A 155 -6.87 -3.62 11.77
C GLN A 155 -7.22 -2.26 11.13
N PHE A 156 -6.89 -1.16 11.81
CA PHE A 156 -7.19 0.21 11.38
C PHE A 156 -5.99 0.93 10.76
N GLY A 157 -4.83 0.26 10.64
CA GLY A 157 -3.63 0.86 10.05
C GLY A 157 -2.98 1.98 10.87
N LEU A 158 -3.33 2.09 12.16
CA LEU A 158 -2.75 3.07 13.09
C LEU A 158 -1.53 2.53 13.84
N SER A 159 -1.33 1.22 13.81
CA SER A 159 -0.26 0.55 14.53
C SER A 159 0.19 -0.69 13.78
N GLY A 160 1.37 -1.20 14.10
CA GLY A 160 1.89 -2.44 13.53
C GLY A 160 2.57 -3.32 14.58
N LYS A 161 2.61 -4.62 14.33
CA LYS A 161 3.39 -5.58 15.11
C LYS A 161 4.53 -6.13 14.26
N VAL A 162 5.76 -5.98 14.72
CA VAL A 162 6.92 -6.60 14.09
C VAL A 162 6.81 -8.11 14.23
N LEU A 163 6.81 -8.81 13.09
CA LEU A 163 6.81 -10.27 12.99
C LEU A 163 8.25 -10.81 12.90
N ALA A 164 9.12 -10.08 12.20
CA ALA A 164 10.52 -10.42 12.03
C ALA A 164 11.37 -9.15 11.88
N GLN A 165 12.59 -9.20 12.38
CA GLN A 165 13.58 -8.13 12.31
C GLN A 165 14.92 -8.72 11.86
N PHE A 166 15.54 -8.06 10.88
CA PHE A 166 16.82 -8.49 10.30
C PHE A 166 17.78 -7.31 10.22
N ASP A 167 19.06 -7.54 10.46
CA ASP A 167 20.11 -6.55 10.22
C ASP A 167 20.63 -6.60 8.77
N SER A 168 21.61 -5.74 8.47
CA SER A 168 22.28 -5.67 7.17
C SER A 168 23.14 -6.89 6.82
N SER A 169 23.27 -7.90 7.69
CA SER A 169 24.01 -9.15 7.42
C SER A 169 23.12 -10.29 6.90
N VAL A 170 21.79 -10.15 6.98
CA VAL A 170 20.84 -11.20 6.55
C VAL A 170 21.07 -11.66 5.11
N SER A 171 20.97 -12.97 4.88
CA SER A 171 21.06 -13.55 3.55
C SER A 171 19.74 -13.38 2.78
N ASN A 172 19.81 -13.24 1.44
CA ASN A 172 18.61 -13.13 0.61
C ASN A 172 17.69 -14.37 0.73
N LYS A 173 18.25 -15.54 1.02
CA LYS A 173 17.49 -16.78 1.19
C LYS A 173 16.64 -16.74 2.47
N ASP A 174 17.24 -16.31 3.57
CA ASP A 174 16.54 -16.22 4.86
C ASP A 174 15.50 -15.10 4.83
N LEU A 175 15.85 -13.97 4.22
CA LEU A 175 14.92 -12.86 4.01
C LEU A 175 13.71 -13.28 3.16
N LYS A 176 13.94 -13.98 2.03
CA LYS A 176 12.85 -14.54 1.21
C LYS A 176 11.97 -15.51 2.00
N THR A 177 12.58 -16.35 2.83
CA THR A 177 11.83 -17.31 3.66
C THR A 177 10.91 -16.58 4.63
N ALA A 178 11.44 -15.59 5.34
CA ALA A 178 10.67 -14.79 6.29
C ALA A 178 9.55 -13.97 5.63
N LEU A 179 9.79 -13.42 4.43
CA LEU A 179 8.75 -12.74 3.66
C LEU A 179 7.62 -13.70 3.27
N ASN A 180 7.95 -14.89 2.74
CA ASN A 180 6.93 -15.89 2.41
C ASN A 180 6.14 -16.34 3.65
N ASP A 181 6.82 -16.53 4.78
CA ASP A 181 6.16 -16.87 6.05
C ASP A 181 5.21 -15.76 6.50
N ALA A 182 5.61 -14.49 6.37
CA ALA A 182 4.74 -13.37 6.69
C ALA A 182 3.50 -13.31 5.77
N ILE A 183 3.65 -13.57 4.48
CA ILE A 183 2.52 -13.64 3.55
C ILE A 183 1.55 -14.76 3.96
N MET A 184 2.06 -15.94 4.28
CA MET A 184 1.24 -17.09 4.66
C MET A 184 0.51 -16.89 5.98
N ASN A 185 1.15 -16.22 6.94
CA ASN A 185 0.61 -16.00 8.28
C ASN A 185 -0.26 -14.74 8.38
N CYS A 186 -0.11 -13.78 7.47
CA CYS A 186 -0.98 -12.60 7.41
C CYS A 186 -2.39 -13.01 6.96
N LYS A 187 -3.33 -13.00 7.91
CA LYS A 187 -4.71 -13.44 7.66
C LYS A 187 -5.42 -12.47 6.72
N ARG A 188 -5.64 -12.89 5.48
CA ARG A 188 -6.53 -12.21 4.55
C ARG A 188 -7.98 -12.34 5.00
N VAL A 189 -8.44 -11.38 5.77
CA VAL A 189 -9.81 -11.27 6.25
C VAL A 189 -10.68 -10.51 5.26
N THR A 190 -11.91 -10.99 5.04
CA THR A 190 -12.91 -10.20 4.32
C THR A 190 -13.33 -9.02 5.18
N LYS A 191 -13.20 -7.81 4.64
CA LYS A 191 -13.66 -6.59 5.31
C LYS A 191 -15.09 -6.27 4.94
N ASP A 192 -15.92 -6.10 5.96
CA ASP A 192 -17.24 -5.47 5.82
C ASP A 192 -17.13 -3.99 6.21
N HIS A 193 -17.53 -3.10 5.30
CA HIS A 193 -17.42 -1.67 5.48
C HIS A 193 -18.20 -1.19 6.72
N ASN A 194 -19.46 -1.60 6.86
CA ASN A 194 -20.31 -1.14 7.95
C ASN A 194 -19.79 -1.59 9.31
N SER A 195 -19.39 -2.85 9.42
CA SER A 195 -18.81 -3.41 10.65
C SER A 195 -17.50 -2.71 11.02
N HIS A 196 -16.64 -2.45 10.04
CA HIS A 196 -15.36 -1.77 10.25
C HIS A 196 -15.56 -0.33 10.73
N VAL A 197 -16.42 0.44 10.06
CA VAL A 197 -16.72 1.85 10.43
C VAL A 197 -17.37 1.93 11.80
N ASN A 198 -18.37 1.08 12.08
CA ASN A 198 -19.05 1.06 13.37
C ASN A 198 -18.09 0.71 14.52
N LEU A 199 -17.18 -0.24 14.32
CA LEU A 199 -16.18 -0.57 15.32
C LEU A 199 -15.20 0.59 15.54
N GLY A 200 -14.73 1.23 14.46
CA GLY A 200 -13.87 2.40 14.56
C GLY A 200 -14.51 3.53 15.38
N ILE A 201 -15.78 3.83 15.13
CA ILE A 201 -16.54 4.83 15.89
C ILE A 201 -16.66 4.45 17.36
N LYS A 202 -17.02 3.19 17.66
CA LYS A 202 -17.12 2.69 19.05
C LYS A 202 -15.80 2.80 19.81
N LEU A 203 -14.68 2.61 19.11
CA LEU A 203 -13.33 2.71 19.67
C LEU A 203 -12.79 4.15 19.68
N GLY A 204 -13.56 5.14 19.20
CA GLY A 204 -13.11 6.53 19.10
C GLY A 204 -11.98 6.73 18.08
N ILE A 205 -11.83 5.80 17.13
CA ILE A 205 -10.79 5.86 16.12
C ILE A 205 -11.18 6.90 15.06
N ASP A 206 -10.23 7.79 14.78
CA ASP A 206 -10.31 8.74 13.69
C ASP A 206 -9.00 8.73 12.89
N TRP A 207 -9.13 8.83 11.58
CA TRP A 207 -7.99 9.02 10.68
C TRP A 207 -8.10 10.42 10.09
N GLU A 208 -7.08 11.23 10.31
CA GLU A 208 -6.97 12.55 9.71
C GLU A 208 -6.27 12.41 8.36
N SER A 209 -7.01 12.66 7.28
CA SER A 209 -6.43 12.66 5.94
C SER A 209 -5.68 13.96 5.70
N GLU A 210 -4.49 13.86 5.09
CA GLU A 210 -3.69 15.02 4.70
C GLU A 210 -4.48 15.96 3.77
N ILE A 211 -5.22 15.38 2.83
CA ILE A 211 -6.17 16.11 2.00
C ILE A 211 -7.49 16.22 2.77
N PRO A 212 -7.99 17.42 3.06
CA PRO A 212 -9.22 17.58 3.81
C PRO A 212 -10.42 17.04 3.03
N GLU A 213 -11.35 16.42 3.74
CA GLU A 213 -12.59 15.94 3.14
C GLU A 213 -13.48 17.12 2.73
N THR A 214 -13.63 17.32 1.43
CA THR A 214 -14.44 18.42 0.87
C THR A 214 -15.89 18.03 0.57
N ASP A 215 -16.28 16.77 0.76
CA ASP A 215 -17.65 16.30 0.50
C ASP A 215 -18.58 16.60 1.69
N PRO A 216 -19.55 17.52 1.55
CA PRO A 216 -20.46 17.86 2.63
C PRO A 216 -21.30 16.67 3.09
N GLU A 217 -21.66 15.74 2.20
CA GLU A 217 -22.47 14.58 2.54
C GLU A 217 -21.71 13.61 3.45
N SER A 218 -20.42 13.39 3.16
CA SER A 218 -19.56 12.52 3.94
C SER A 218 -19.27 13.11 5.33
N VAL A 219 -18.97 14.41 5.40
CA VAL A 219 -18.80 15.12 6.68
C VAL A 219 -20.08 15.04 7.53
N ALA A 220 -21.25 15.28 6.93
CA ALA A 220 -22.53 15.16 7.63
C ALA A 220 -22.87 13.71 8.04
N ALA A 221 -22.48 12.72 7.23
CA ALA A 221 -22.62 11.31 7.59
C ALA A 221 -21.75 10.95 8.80
N ARG A 222 -20.48 11.36 8.82
CA ARG A 222 -19.57 11.12 9.96
C ARG A 222 -20.11 11.75 11.25
N LYS A 223 -20.62 13.00 11.20
CA LYS A 223 -21.25 13.66 12.36
C LYS A 223 -22.45 12.89 12.89
N ARG A 224 -23.39 12.52 11.99
CA ARG A 224 -24.58 11.72 12.35
C ARG A 224 -24.22 10.40 13.02
N MET A 225 -23.23 9.68 12.49
CA MET A 225 -22.84 8.39 13.06
C MET A 225 -22.14 8.53 14.42
N ARG A 226 -21.51 9.68 14.70
CA ARG A 226 -20.85 9.98 15.99
C ARG A 226 -21.77 10.62 17.03
N GLY A 227 -23.01 10.96 16.67
CA GLY A 227 -23.97 11.61 17.57
C GLY A 227 -23.66 13.09 17.85
N ASN A 228 -22.91 13.74 16.95
CA ASN A 228 -22.55 15.17 17.01
C ASN A 228 -23.34 16.03 16.02
#